data_AF-A0A419YF33-F1
#
_entry.id   AF-A0A419YF33-F1
#
_cell.length_a   1.000
_cell.length_b   1.000
_cell.length_c   1.000
_cell.angle_alpha   90.00
_cell.angle_beta   90.00
_cell.angle_gamma   90.00
#
_symmetry.space_group_name_H-M   'P 1'
#
loop_
_entity.id
_entity.type
_entity.pdbx_description
1 polymer ?
#
loop_
_entity_poly.entity_id
_entity_poly.type
_entity_poly.pdbx_seq_one_letter_code
_entity_poly.pdbx_strand_id
1 'polypeptide(L)'
;MRGRIVLAVAVAALLLGGCGAERTGTAPIGRPQPGLITAGPEVRPATGAAAVRAAEITAAWPGSAAAEAWEHGYYPVEDTTEWLPADAFHDGADKLAYGDGRFDLRTGLPVTFSGAAQVEFADGSRLTLPLRSAQDTYTSLTHRSDSCAADCGHRLTVTAVRPGTTTVATSRGRATVPVWEFTVAGYDQPFRYPAVLSQRPPVKAEGWVGDGTATTLRSVSADGLVLTATVPFGCDTVGPGTVHETDRAVVLIGRTTPQALGPDEACPAMLGYAPVEFRLARPLGDRVVLGLVDGLPQLPATGPSVPQ
;
A
#
# COMPACT_ATOMS: atom_id res chain seq x y z
N MET A 1 -33.01 61.85 -49.59
CA MET A 1 -32.53 63.17 -50.06
C MET A 1 -31.29 63.55 -49.27
N ARG A 2 -30.26 64.07 -49.97
CA ARG A 2 -29.27 65.10 -49.56
C ARG A 2 -28.96 65.16 -48.05
N GLY A 3 -27.77 64.81 -47.57
CA GLY A 3 -26.51 65.53 -47.78
C GLY A 3 -26.02 66.05 -46.41
N ARG A 4 -24.86 65.61 -45.90
CA ARG A 4 -23.54 66.30 -46.01
C ARG A 4 -23.47 67.57 -45.13
N ILE A 5 -22.69 67.63 -44.03
CA ILE A 5 -21.26 68.04 -43.88
C ILE A 5 -21.15 68.52 -42.39
N VAL A 6 -20.13 68.24 -41.56
CA VAL A 6 -18.77 68.84 -41.39
C VAL A 6 -18.11 68.03 -40.24
N LEU A 7 -16.96 67.36 -40.46
CA LEU A 7 -15.59 67.78 -40.08
C LEU A 7 -15.41 68.11 -38.57
N ALA A 8 -14.33 67.79 -37.84
CA ALA A 8 -13.30 66.76 -37.76
C ALA A 8 -12.25 67.26 -36.72
N VAL A 9 -11.42 66.34 -36.17
CA VAL A 9 -10.08 66.60 -35.57
C VAL A 9 -10.10 67.19 -34.13
N ALA A 10 -9.34 66.78 -33.10
CA ALA A 10 -8.22 65.85 -32.93
C ALA A 10 -8.00 65.48 -31.44
N VAL A 11 -7.66 64.20 -31.23
CA VAL A 11 -6.44 63.69 -30.55
C VAL A 11 -6.16 64.05 -29.09
N ALA A 12 -6.11 63.01 -28.23
CA ALA A 12 -4.93 62.70 -27.42
C ALA A 12 -4.98 61.24 -26.93
N ALA A 13 -3.90 60.53 -27.21
CA ALA A 13 -3.68 59.11 -26.95
C ALA A 13 -3.32 58.81 -25.49
N LEU A 14 -3.57 57.58 -25.04
CA LEU A 14 -2.67 56.87 -24.12
C LEU A 14 -2.78 55.35 -24.34
N LEU A 15 -1.61 54.73 -24.35
CA LEU A 15 -1.27 53.41 -24.85
C LEU A 15 -1.43 52.30 -23.81
N LEU A 16 -1.76 51.11 -24.32
CA LEU A 16 -1.23 49.77 -24.01
C LEU A 16 -1.19 49.25 -22.56
N GLY A 17 -1.75 48.05 -22.38
CA GLY A 17 -1.39 47.14 -21.29
C GLY A 17 -2.45 46.07 -21.05
N GLY A 18 -2.33 44.92 -21.71
CA GLY A 18 -3.09 43.73 -21.37
C GLY A 18 -2.42 42.95 -20.23
N CYS A 19 -3.22 42.43 -19.31
CA CYS A 19 -2.95 41.25 -18.47
C CYS A 19 -4.32 40.56 -18.33
N GLY A 20 -4.53 39.32 -18.78
CA GLY A 20 -3.80 38.15 -18.31
C GLY A 20 -4.41 37.73 -16.97
N ALA A 21 -5.61 37.13 -16.99
CA ALA A 21 -6.23 36.59 -15.80
C ALA A 21 -5.48 35.31 -15.39
N GLU A 22 -4.48 35.46 -14.54
CA GLU A 22 -3.81 34.36 -13.88
C GLU A 22 -4.80 33.68 -12.93
N ARG A 23 -5.09 32.42 -13.23
CA ARG A 23 -5.72 31.50 -12.29
C ARG A 23 -4.76 31.33 -11.11
N THR A 24 -5.05 31.99 -9.99
CA THR A 24 -4.49 31.60 -8.70
C THR A 24 -5.10 30.26 -8.30
N GLY A 25 -4.53 29.19 -8.86
CA GLY A 25 -4.66 27.86 -8.31
C GLY A 25 -3.83 27.83 -7.03
N THR A 26 -4.47 28.08 -5.90
CA THR A 26 -3.89 27.80 -4.59
C THR A 26 -3.71 26.28 -4.51
N ALA A 27 -2.51 25.80 -4.79
CA ALA A 27 -2.14 24.43 -4.47
C ALA A 27 -2.40 24.20 -2.97
N PRO A 28 -2.90 23.02 -2.55
CA PRO A 28 -2.99 22.72 -1.13
C PRO A 28 -1.58 22.84 -0.53
N ILE A 29 -1.43 23.67 0.50
CA ILE A 29 -0.18 23.80 1.25
C ILE A 29 0.00 22.50 2.03
N GLY A 30 0.53 21.47 1.36
CA GLY A 30 1.09 20.31 2.05
C GLY A 30 2.25 20.77 2.90
N ARG A 31 2.35 20.29 4.15
CA ARG A 31 3.58 20.49 4.93
C ARG A 31 4.76 19.95 4.11
N PRO A 32 5.89 20.66 4.03
CA PRO A 32 7.09 20.12 3.42
C PRO A 32 7.42 18.79 4.12
N GLN A 33 7.55 17.72 3.35
CA GLN A 33 7.96 16.45 3.93
C GLN A 33 9.38 16.60 4.48
N PRO A 34 9.67 16.05 5.67
CA PRO A 34 11.02 16.04 6.19
C PRO A 34 11.95 15.35 5.18
N GLY A 35 13.12 15.95 4.95
CA GLY A 35 14.19 15.26 4.23
C GLY A 35 14.60 13.98 4.95
N LEU A 36 15.36 13.13 4.27
CA LEU A 36 15.89 11.88 4.83
C LEU A 36 16.66 12.13 6.13
N ILE A 37 16.22 11.50 7.22
CA ILE A 37 16.96 11.47 8.48
C ILE A 37 17.93 10.30 8.41
N THR A 38 19.21 10.60 8.18
CA THR A 38 20.26 9.60 8.04
C THR A 38 20.60 8.94 9.37
N ALA A 39 20.95 7.65 9.36
CA ALA A 39 21.25 6.89 10.58
C ALA A 39 22.51 7.40 11.32
N GLY A 40 23.44 8.01 10.57
CA GLY A 40 24.79 8.28 11.03
C GLY A 40 25.68 7.01 11.04
N PRO A 41 26.89 7.10 11.60
CA PRO A 41 27.84 5.98 11.60
C PRO A 41 27.56 4.94 12.70
N GLU A 42 26.81 5.31 13.74
CA GLU A 42 26.62 4.48 14.93
C GLU A 42 25.25 3.78 14.96
N VAL A 43 25.21 2.62 15.60
CA VAL A 43 23.96 1.91 15.91
C VAL A 43 23.31 2.59 17.11
N ARG A 44 22.00 2.83 17.02
CA ARG A 44 21.21 3.43 18.11
C ARG A 44 20.36 2.34 18.77
N PRO A 45 20.79 1.77 19.91
CA PRO A 45 20.03 0.71 20.56
C PRO A 45 18.67 1.22 21.08
N ALA A 46 17.67 0.35 21.03
CA ALA A 46 16.35 0.63 21.59
C ALA A 46 16.41 0.87 23.10
N THR A 47 15.72 1.91 23.56
CA THR A 47 15.52 2.22 24.99
C THR A 47 14.04 2.48 25.29
N GLY A 48 13.70 2.53 26.59
CA GLY A 48 12.36 2.87 27.06
C GLY A 48 11.32 1.76 26.90
N ALA A 49 10.04 2.13 26.92
CA ALA A 49 8.92 1.20 26.86
C ALA A 49 8.81 0.51 25.49
N ALA A 50 9.14 1.21 24.41
CA ALA A 50 9.19 0.63 23.07
C ALA A 50 10.26 -0.47 22.97
N ALA A 51 11.38 -0.35 23.70
CA ALA A 51 12.40 -1.39 23.74
C ALA A 51 11.93 -2.66 24.45
N VAL A 52 11.17 -2.52 25.55
CA VAL A 52 10.55 -3.65 26.24
C VAL A 52 9.61 -4.38 25.29
N ARG A 53 8.75 -3.63 24.58
CA ARG A 53 7.85 -4.22 23.58
C ARG A 53 8.60 -4.94 22.46
N ALA A 54 9.66 -4.32 21.93
CA ALA A 54 10.47 -4.94 20.88
C ALA A 54 11.13 -6.26 21.35
N ALA A 55 11.58 -6.30 22.61
CA ALA A 55 12.12 -7.52 23.20
C ALA A 55 11.05 -8.61 23.35
N GLU A 56 9.83 -8.27 23.79
CA GLU A 56 8.71 -9.22 23.85
C GLU A 56 8.37 -9.80 22.47
N ILE A 57 8.30 -8.95 21.45
CA ILE A 57 7.99 -9.36 20.08
C ILE A 57 9.04 -10.31 19.52
N THR A 58 10.32 -9.96 19.65
CA THR A 58 11.40 -10.80 19.13
C THR A 58 11.56 -12.09 19.91
N ALA A 59 11.28 -12.09 21.22
CA ALA A 59 11.24 -13.31 22.04
C ALA A 59 10.07 -14.23 21.67
N ALA A 60 8.91 -13.67 21.31
CA ALA A 60 7.73 -14.42 20.91
C ALA A 60 7.76 -14.90 19.45
N TRP A 61 8.68 -14.39 18.63
CA TRP A 61 8.74 -14.70 17.19
C TRP A 61 9.02 -16.18 16.91
N PRO A 62 10.07 -16.82 17.45
CA PRO A 62 10.39 -18.21 17.14
C PRO A 62 9.24 -19.17 17.51
N GLY A 63 8.80 -19.99 16.56
CA GLY A 63 7.70 -20.95 16.76
C GLY A 63 6.31 -20.33 16.81
N SER A 64 6.16 -19.02 16.57
CA SER A 64 4.84 -18.39 16.42
C SER A 64 4.15 -18.85 15.13
N ALA A 65 2.82 -18.77 15.09
CA ALA A 65 2.07 -19.05 13.87
C ALA A 65 2.46 -18.10 12.71
N ALA A 66 2.87 -16.87 13.02
CA ALA A 66 3.36 -15.92 12.02
C ALA A 66 4.73 -16.34 11.47
N ALA A 67 5.62 -16.86 12.32
CA ALA A 67 6.91 -17.43 11.90
C ALA A 67 6.71 -18.68 11.03
N GLU A 68 5.83 -19.59 11.43
CA GLU A 68 5.53 -20.78 10.64
C GLU A 68 4.94 -20.43 9.27
N ALA A 69 4.01 -19.47 9.21
CA ALA A 69 3.45 -19.00 7.95
C ALA A 69 4.51 -18.31 7.07
N TRP A 70 5.43 -17.56 7.69
CA TRP A 70 6.52 -16.88 6.98
C TRP A 70 7.57 -17.86 6.43
N GLU A 71 8.00 -18.84 7.23
CA GLU A 71 9.08 -19.76 6.87
C GLU A 71 8.59 -20.90 5.96
N HIS A 72 7.36 -21.39 6.18
CA HIS A 72 6.85 -22.61 5.53
C HIS A 72 5.54 -22.40 4.75
N GLY A 73 4.80 -21.34 5.03
CA GLY A 73 3.46 -21.10 4.47
C GLY A 73 3.43 -20.36 3.13
N TYR A 74 2.21 -20.07 2.68
CA TYR A 74 1.94 -19.11 1.60
C TYR A 74 1.80 -17.70 2.18
N TYR A 75 2.91 -16.99 2.22
CA TYR A 75 3.01 -15.61 2.70
C TYR A 75 3.40 -14.67 1.54
N PRO A 76 2.44 -14.18 0.74
CA PRO A 76 2.71 -13.25 -0.33
C PRO A 76 3.28 -11.92 0.19
N VAL A 77 4.24 -11.37 -0.55
CA VAL A 77 4.91 -10.09 -0.22
C VAL A 77 4.38 -8.91 -1.03
N GLU A 78 3.34 -9.16 -1.81
CA GLU A 78 2.62 -8.21 -2.67
C GLU A 78 1.11 -8.33 -2.43
N ASP A 79 0.32 -7.41 -2.98
CA ASP A 79 -1.14 -7.54 -2.95
C ASP A 79 -1.57 -8.66 -3.90
N THR A 80 -2.28 -9.64 -3.35
CA THR A 80 -2.79 -10.81 -4.09
C THR A 80 -4.31 -10.89 -4.02
N THR A 81 -4.99 -9.78 -3.74
CA THR A 81 -6.45 -9.72 -3.66
C THR A 81 -7.08 -9.96 -5.03
N GLU A 82 -6.48 -9.37 -6.06
CA GLU A 82 -6.91 -9.43 -7.45
C GLU A 82 -5.75 -9.03 -8.38
N TRP A 83 -5.76 -9.54 -9.61
CA TRP A 83 -4.90 -9.07 -10.69
C TRP A 83 -5.78 -8.68 -11.87
N LEU A 84 -5.97 -7.38 -12.02
CA LEU A 84 -6.74 -6.81 -13.12
C LEU A 84 -5.83 -6.50 -14.32
N PRO A 85 -6.38 -6.49 -15.54
CA PRO A 85 -5.67 -6.00 -16.72
C PRO A 85 -5.14 -4.57 -16.54
N ALA A 86 -4.08 -4.19 -17.27
CA ALA A 86 -3.52 -2.84 -17.19
C ALA A 86 -4.49 -1.75 -17.70
N ASP A 87 -5.35 -2.13 -18.63
CA ASP A 87 -6.48 -1.37 -19.17
C ASP A 87 -7.80 -1.64 -18.42
N ALA A 88 -7.72 -2.11 -17.17
CA ALA A 88 -8.92 -2.34 -16.36
C ALA A 88 -9.76 -1.06 -16.23
N PHE A 89 -11.06 -1.22 -16.51
CA PHE A 89 -12.08 -0.18 -16.63
C PHE A 89 -11.88 0.74 -17.84
N HIS A 90 -12.62 0.47 -18.92
CA HIS A 90 -12.59 1.31 -20.12
C HIS A 90 -13.14 2.72 -19.86
N ASP A 91 -14.02 2.86 -18.87
CA ASP A 91 -14.59 4.13 -18.46
C ASP A 91 -14.91 4.18 -16.95
N GLY A 92 -15.43 5.31 -16.50
CA GLY A 92 -15.84 5.50 -15.10
C GLY A 92 -17.02 4.64 -14.69
N ALA A 93 -17.90 4.26 -15.62
CA ALA A 93 -19.06 3.42 -15.33
C ALA A 93 -18.63 1.99 -15.02
N ASP A 94 -17.66 1.44 -15.77
CA ASP A 94 -17.03 0.15 -15.50
C ASP A 94 -16.40 0.13 -14.10
N LYS A 95 -15.64 1.18 -13.75
CA LYS A 95 -14.99 1.29 -12.44
C LYS A 95 -16.00 1.34 -11.30
N LEU A 96 -17.09 2.10 -11.46
CA LEU A 96 -18.18 2.16 -10.47
C LEU A 96 -18.89 0.81 -10.35
N ALA A 97 -19.25 0.20 -11.48
CA ALA A 97 -19.88 -1.12 -11.48
C ALA A 97 -19.01 -2.17 -10.79
N TYR A 98 -17.70 -2.17 -11.03
CA TYR A 98 -16.76 -3.03 -10.33
C TYR A 98 -16.70 -2.78 -8.82
N GLY A 99 -16.57 -1.50 -8.43
CA GLY A 99 -16.49 -1.08 -7.04
C GLY A 99 -17.73 -1.44 -6.22
N ASP A 100 -18.92 -1.30 -6.83
CA ASP A 100 -20.21 -1.64 -6.22
C ASP A 100 -20.57 -3.13 -6.34
N GLY A 101 -19.74 -3.94 -7.00
CA GLY A 101 -20.01 -5.37 -7.18
C GLY A 101 -21.14 -5.69 -8.17
N ARG A 102 -21.40 -4.81 -9.13
CA ARG A 102 -22.45 -4.97 -10.15
C ARG A 102 -21.97 -5.85 -11.30
N PHE A 103 -22.08 -7.17 -11.10
CA PHE A 103 -21.77 -8.17 -12.11
C PHE A 103 -23.00 -8.95 -12.59
N ASP A 104 -23.03 -9.28 -13.87
CA ASP A 104 -23.91 -10.28 -14.44
C ASP A 104 -23.11 -11.53 -14.80
N LEU A 105 -23.63 -12.71 -14.42
CA LEU A 105 -23.02 -13.98 -14.77
C LEU A 105 -23.79 -14.62 -15.94
N ARG A 106 -23.13 -14.75 -17.10
CA ARG A 106 -23.68 -15.38 -18.31
C ARG A 106 -23.05 -16.74 -18.62
N THR A 107 -22.41 -17.35 -17.63
CA THR A 107 -21.74 -18.65 -17.72
C THR A 107 -22.00 -19.48 -16.46
N GLY A 108 -21.76 -20.79 -16.52
CA GLY A 108 -21.61 -21.60 -15.32
C GLY A 108 -20.27 -21.32 -14.63
N LEU A 109 -20.23 -21.48 -13.30
CA LEU A 109 -18.99 -21.44 -12.52
C LEU A 109 -18.40 -22.86 -12.41
N PRO A 110 -17.07 -23.02 -12.54
CA PRO A 110 -16.42 -24.30 -12.31
C PRO A 110 -16.69 -24.84 -10.90
N VAL A 111 -17.00 -26.14 -10.83
CA VAL A 111 -17.14 -26.87 -9.56
C VAL A 111 -15.90 -27.72 -9.35
N THR A 112 -15.30 -27.63 -8.17
CA THR A 112 -14.12 -28.42 -7.78
C THR A 112 -14.45 -29.30 -6.58
N PHE A 113 -14.15 -30.58 -6.68
CA PHE A 113 -14.57 -31.58 -5.68
C PHE A 113 -13.55 -31.82 -4.57
N SER A 114 -12.27 -31.50 -4.77
CA SER A 114 -11.21 -31.75 -3.78
C SER A 114 -11.27 -30.82 -2.57
N GLY A 115 -11.88 -29.64 -2.71
CA GLY A 115 -11.86 -28.57 -1.68
C GLY A 115 -10.46 -28.02 -1.38
N ALA A 116 -9.44 -28.44 -2.13
CA ALA A 116 -8.03 -28.11 -1.89
C ALA A 116 -7.31 -27.77 -3.19
N ALA A 117 -6.33 -26.89 -3.10
CA ALA A 117 -5.47 -26.48 -4.20
C ALA A 117 -4.00 -26.41 -3.76
N GLN A 118 -3.08 -26.47 -4.72
CA GLN A 118 -1.65 -26.51 -4.45
C GLN A 118 -0.98 -25.20 -4.87
N VAL A 119 -0.15 -24.66 -3.98
CA VAL A 119 0.84 -23.63 -4.27
C VAL A 119 2.17 -24.33 -4.51
N GLU A 120 2.83 -24.02 -5.63
CA GLU A 120 4.13 -24.58 -5.98
C GLU A 120 5.21 -23.51 -5.85
N PHE A 121 6.24 -23.76 -5.05
CA PHE A 121 7.35 -22.82 -4.85
C PHE A 121 8.47 -23.07 -5.87
N ALA A 122 9.29 -22.04 -6.11
CA ALA A 122 10.42 -22.12 -7.04
C ALA A 122 11.48 -23.17 -6.65
N ASP A 123 11.55 -23.55 -5.37
CA ASP A 123 12.40 -24.63 -4.87
C ASP A 123 11.84 -26.04 -5.16
N GLY A 124 10.67 -26.13 -5.80
CA GLY A 124 9.98 -27.38 -6.13
C GLY A 124 9.09 -27.92 -5.01
N SER A 125 9.10 -27.30 -3.82
CA SER A 125 8.20 -27.67 -2.73
C SER A 125 6.76 -27.26 -3.04
N ARG A 126 5.81 -27.94 -2.40
CA ARG A 126 4.37 -27.75 -2.62
C ARG A 126 3.64 -27.59 -1.30
N LEU A 127 2.67 -26.68 -1.26
CA LEU A 127 1.80 -26.45 -0.12
C LEU A 127 0.34 -26.63 -0.52
N THR A 128 -0.35 -27.54 0.15
CA THR A 128 -1.79 -27.75 -0.04
C THR A 128 -2.57 -26.81 0.87
N LEU A 129 -3.45 -26.00 0.29
CA LEU A 129 -4.32 -25.06 0.99
C LEU A 129 -5.79 -25.30 0.65
N PRO A 130 -6.73 -24.85 1.51
CA PRO A 130 -8.14 -24.81 1.16
C PRO A 130 -8.36 -24.02 -0.14
N LEU A 131 -9.11 -24.61 -1.06
CA LEU A 131 -9.51 -23.95 -2.29
C LEU A 131 -10.63 -22.94 -1.98
N ARG A 132 -10.41 -21.67 -2.35
CA ARG A 132 -11.49 -20.71 -2.52
C ARG A 132 -12.19 -21.02 -3.84
N SER A 133 -13.46 -21.41 -3.80
CA SER A 133 -14.17 -21.81 -5.02
C SER A 133 -14.42 -20.62 -5.97
N ALA A 134 -14.71 -20.91 -7.24
CA ALA A 134 -15.16 -19.89 -8.19
C ALA A 134 -16.45 -19.21 -7.72
N GLN A 135 -17.33 -19.97 -7.05
CA GLN A 135 -18.56 -19.46 -6.43
C GLN A 135 -18.26 -18.48 -5.29
N ASP A 136 -17.40 -18.84 -4.34
CA ASP A 136 -17.05 -17.95 -3.22
C ASP A 136 -16.36 -16.68 -3.72
N THR A 137 -15.55 -16.81 -4.76
CA THR A 137 -14.93 -15.69 -5.46
C THR A 137 -15.99 -14.78 -6.07
N TYR A 138 -16.91 -15.30 -6.88
CA TYR A 138 -17.98 -14.52 -7.50
C TYR A 138 -18.89 -13.85 -6.46
N THR A 139 -19.31 -14.59 -5.42
CA THR A 139 -20.14 -14.05 -4.33
C THR A 139 -19.47 -12.84 -3.67
N SER A 140 -18.16 -12.93 -3.38
CA SER A 140 -17.41 -11.83 -2.77
C SER A 140 -17.30 -10.59 -3.67
N LEU A 141 -17.32 -10.76 -4.99
CA LEU A 141 -17.35 -9.64 -5.94
C LEU A 141 -18.71 -8.93 -5.90
N THR A 142 -19.80 -9.69 -5.75
CA THR A 142 -21.17 -9.16 -5.78
C THR A 142 -21.71 -8.66 -4.44
N HIS A 143 -21.02 -8.92 -3.33
CA HIS A 143 -21.40 -8.48 -1.98
C HIS A 143 -20.76 -7.15 -1.55
N ARG A 144 -20.23 -6.37 -2.50
CA ARG A 144 -19.67 -5.03 -2.24
C ARG A 144 -20.81 -4.03 -1.97
N SER A 145 -20.53 -2.96 -1.22
CA SER A 145 -21.56 -2.00 -0.80
C SER A 145 -22.18 -1.29 -2.01
N ASP A 146 -23.50 -1.36 -2.16
CA ASP A 146 -24.25 -0.63 -3.18
C ASP A 146 -24.33 0.86 -2.77
N SER A 147 -23.34 1.64 -3.20
CA SER A 147 -23.18 3.04 -2.79
C SER A 147 -23.78 4.04 -3.80
N CYS A 148 -24.31 3.55 -4.92
CA CYS A 148 -24.68 4.43 -6.02
C CYS A 148 -26.00 5.18 -5.77
N ALA A 149 -25.90 6.51 -5.77
CA ALA A 149 -27.02 7.43 -5.87
C ALA A 149 -27.21 7.82 -7.36
N ALA A 150 -28.23 7.22 -7.99
CA ALA A 150 -28.64 7.38 -9.39
C ALA A 150 -27.63 6.87 -10.45
N ASP A 151 -28.15 6.17 -11.48
CA ASP A 151 -27.43 5.48 -12.58
C ASP A 151 -26.71 4.15 -12.27
N CYS A 152 -27.38 3.28 -11.50
CA CYS A 152 -26.95 1.91 -11.20
C CYS A 152 -27.15 0.88 -12.34
N GLY A 153 -27.57 1.29 -13.53
CA GLY A 153 -27.94 0.37 -14.62
C GLY A 153 -26.76 -0.37 -15.25
N HIS A 154 -25.56 0.22 -15.18
CA HIS A 154 -24.35 -0.38 -15.76
C HIS A 154 -23.88 -1.61 -14.98
N ARG A 155 -23.48 -2.66 -15.69
CA ARG A 155 -23.05 -3.94 -15.09
C ARG A 155 -21.93 -4.55 -15.93
N LEU A 156 -20.95 -5.14 -15.25
CA LEU A 156 -19.89 -5.91 -15.90
C LEU A 156 -20.39 -7.35 -16.13
N THR A 157 -20.37 -7.81 -17.38
CA THR A 157 -20.88 -9.16 -17.72
C THR A 157 -19.74 -10.17 -17.79
N VAL A 158 -19.76 -11.17 -16.91
CA VAL A 158 -18.85 -12.31 -16.92
C VAL A 158 -19.35 -13.36 -17.92
N THR A 159 -18.53 -13.67 -18.92
CA THR A 159 -18.88 -14.59 -20.02
C THR A 159 -18.16 -15.94 -19.95
N ALA A 160 -17.07 -16.03 -19.18
CA ALA A 160 -16.39 -17.29 -18.90
C ALA A 160 -15.67 -17.21 -17.56
N VAL A 161 -15.55 -18.35 -16.86
CA VAL A 161 -14.71 -18.50 -15.68
C VAL A 161 -13.87 -19.77 -15.83
N ARG A 162 -12.56 -19.65 -15.71
CA ARG A 162 -11.62 -20.78 -15.92
C ARG A 162 -10.57 -20.85 -14.81
N PRO A 163 -10.07 -22.04 -14.47
CA PRO A 163 -8.88 -22.15 -13.64
C PRO A 163 -7.67 -21.63 -14.42
N GLY A 164 -6.77 -20.94 -13.74
CA GLY A 164 -5.49 -20.51 -14.25
C GLY A 164 -4.44 -20.53 -13.14
N THR A 165 -3.25 -20.02 -13.45
CA THR A 165 -2.20 -19.80 -12.45
C THR A 165 -1.57 -18.42 -12.64
N THR A 166 -0.99 -17.89 -11.58
CA THR A 166 -0.13 -16.72 -11.64
C THR A 166 1.09 -16.94 -10.76
N THR A 167 2.15 -16.16 -10.98
CA THR A 167 3.35 -16.22 -10.14
C THR A 167 3.35 -15.05 -9.17
N VAL A 168 3.52 -15.35 -7.89
CA VAL A 168 3.51 -14.41 -6.79
C VAL A 168 4.85 -14.40 -6.08
N ALA A 169 5.32 -13.23 -5.68
CA ALA A 169 6.46 -13.12 -4.77
C ALA A 169 6.02 -13.47 -3.33
N THR A 170 6.75 -14.35 -2.66
CA THR A 170 6.48 -14.77 -1.27
C THR A 170 7.73 -14.66 -0.40
N SER A 171 7.57 -14.78 0.92
CA SER A 171 8.71 -14.85 1.87
C SER A 171 9.70 -15.98 1.55
N ARG A 172 9.24 -17.01 0.83
CA ARG A 172 10.04 -18.18 0.41
C ARG A 172 10.53 -18.09 -1.04
N GLY A 173 10.48 -16.90 -1.64
CA GLY A 173 10.74 -16.68 -3.06
C GLY A 173 9.48 -16.75 -3.91
N ARG A 174 9.63 -16.94 -5.23
CA ARG A 174 8.49 -16.97 -6.15
C ARG A 174 7.67 -18.26 -5.96
N ALA A 175 6.35 -18.14 -6.03
CA ALA A 175 5.42 -19.26 -5.99
C ALA A 175 4.40 -19.16 -7.13
N THR A 176 4.08 -20.28 -7.77
CA THR A 176 2.96 -20.41 -8.69
C THR A 176 1.71 -20.74 -7.88
N VAL A 177 0.71 -19.88 -7.97
CA VAL A 177 -0.55 -19.99 -7.23
C VAL A 177 -1.72 -20.18 -8.19
N PRO A 178 -2.73 -20.98 -7.82
CA PRO A 178 -3.93 -21.15 -8.61
C PRO A 178 -4.81 -19.90 -8.52
N VAL A 179 -5.43 -19.54 -9.64
CA VAL A 179 -6.35 -18.41 -9.76
C VAL A 179 -7.62 -18.81 -10.51
N TRP A 180 -8.66 -18.02 -10.35
CA TRP A 180 -9.82 -18.01 -11.22
C TRP A 180 -9.72 -16.84 -12.19
N GLU A 181 -9.78 -17.15 -13.49
CA GLU A 181 -9.78 -16.17 -14.57
C GLU A 181 -11.22 -15.90 -15.01
N PHE A 182 -11.72 -14.71 -14.71
CA PHE A 182 -13.05 -14.23 -15.09
C PHE A 182 -12.94 -13.41 -16.38
N THR A 183 -13.44 -13.94 -17.49
CA THR A 183 -13.55 -13.19 -18.74
C THR A 183 -14.75 -12.26 -18.66
N VAL A 184 -14.51 -10.96 -18.84
CA VAL A 184 -15.53 -9.92 -18.82
C VAL A 184 -15.79 -9.45 -20.25
N ALA A 185 -17.06 -9.33 -20.63
CA ALA A 185 -17.44 -8.85 -21.96
C ALA A 185 -16.84 -7.47 -22.24
N GLY A 186 -16.19 -7.33 -23.39
CA GLY A 186 -15.50 -6.11 -23.79
C GLY A 186 -14.03 -6.05 -23.40
N TYR A 187 -13.51 -6.97 -22.58
CA TYR A 187 -12.10 -6.99 -22.15
C TYR A 187 -11.30 -8.09 -22.83
N ASP A 188 -10.07 -7.76 -23.26
CA ASP A 188 -9.17 -8.70 -23.94
C ASP A 188 -8.45 -9.66 -22.98
N GLN A 189 -8.25 -9.23 -21.73
CA GLN A 189 -7.59 -10.03 -20.69
C GLN A 189 -8.57 -10.33 -19.54
N PRO A 190 -8.49 -11.54 -18.94
CA PRO A 190 -9.36 -11.89 -17.84
C PRO A 190 -8.98 -11.16 -16.55
N PHE A 191 -9.96 -10.96 -15.69
CA PHE A 191 -9.76 -10.50 -14.33
C PHE A 191 -9.40 -11.74 -13.49
N ARG A 192 -8.26 -11.72 -12.82
CA ARG A 192 -7.78 -12.89 -12.07
C ARG A 192 -7.97 -12.68 -10.58
N TYR A 193 -8.45 -13.72 -9.90
CA TYR A 193 -8.62 -13.72 -8.45
C TYR A 193 -8.00 -14.97 -7.84
N PRO A 194 -7.45 -14.89 -6.62
CA PRO A 194 -6.76 -16.01 -6.00
C PRO A 194 -7.73 -17.15 -5.69
N ALA A 195 -7.36 -18.37 -6.07
CA ALA A 195 -8.10 -19.60 -5.70
C ALA A 195 -7.62 -20.18 -4.36
N VAL A 196 -6.65 -19.56 -3.70
CA VAL A 196 -6.17 -19.86 -2.34
C VAL A 196 -5.99 -18.57 -1.57
N LEU A 197 -6.32 -18.56 -0.29
CA LEU A 197 -6.14 -17.37 0.55
C LEU A 197 -4.73 -17.32 1.13
N SER A 198 -4.24 -16.09 1.27
CA SER A 198 -2.99 -15.80 1.98
C SER A 198 -3.08 -16.28 3.42
N GLN A 199 -2.00 -16.87 3.94
CA GLN A 199 -1.86 -17.18 5.36
C GLN A 199 -1.28 -16.01 6.16
N ARG A 200 -1.01 -14.87 5.50
CA ARG A 200 -0.59 -13.63 6.14
C ARG A 200 -1.70 -13.12 7.05
N PRO A 201 -1.43 -12.92 8.35
CA PRO A 201 -2.38 -12.28 9.25
C PRO A 201 -2.70 -10.85 8.78
N PRO A 202 -3.92 -10.34 9.01
CA PRO A 202 -4.22 -8.95 8.75
C PRO A 202 -3.28 -8.05 9.56
N VAL A 203 -2.63 -7.12 8.87
CA VAL A 203 -1.76 -6.11 9.48
C VAL A 203 -2.61 -5.22 10.37
N LYS A 204 -2.20 -5.02 11.63
CA LYS A 204 -2.86 -4.00 12.47
C LYS A 204 -2.30 -2.64 12.10
N ALA A 205 -3.19 -1.65 12.06
CA ALA A 205 -2.84 -0.29 11.69
C ALA A 205 -1.76 0.30 12.61
N GLU A 206 -1.12 1.35 12.08
CA GLU A 206 -0.12 2.20 12.72
C GLU A 206 -0.48 2.59 14.16
N GLY A 207 0.52 2.76 15.00
CA GLY A 207 0.29 3.13 16.39
C GLY A 207 1.55 3.46 17.17
N TRP A 208 1.34 4.09 18.32
CA TRP A 208 2.37 4.41 19.29
C TRP A 208 2.43 3.32 20.35
N VAL A 209 3.65 2.99 20.76
CA VAL A 209 3.94 2.07 21.86
C VAL A 209 4.85 2.79 22.83
N GLY A 210 4.26 3.30 23.91
CA GLY A 210 4.98 4.08 24.91
C GLY A 210 5.69 5.27 24.28
N ASP A 211 7.02 5.24 24.29
CA ASP A 211 7.92 6.29 23.79
C ASP A 211 8.43 6.05 22.35
N GLY A 212 7.82 5.13 21.61
CA GLY A 212 8.15 4.83 20.20
C GLY A 212 6.92 4.72 19.32
N THR A 213 7.14 4.77 18.01
CA THR A 213 6.07 4.61 17.01
C THR A 213 6.42 3.54 15.98
N ALA A 214 5.37 2.95 15.39
CA ALA A 214 5.48 1.98 14.31
C ALA A 214 6.28 2.55 13.12
N THR A 215 6.85 1.65 12.34
CA THR A 215 7.59 1.99 11.11
C THR A 215 7.06 1.16 9.96
N THR A 216 7.24 1.65 8.74
CA THR A 216 7.01 0.86 7.53
C THR A 216 8.30 0.77 6.73
N LEU A 217 8.86 -0.42 6.66
CA LEU A 217 10.07 -0.70 5.88
C LEU A 217 9.88 -0.30 4.42
N ARG A 218 10.87 0.40 3.86
CA ARG A 218 10.88 0.85 2.46
C ARG A 218 12.01 0.25 1.64
N SER A 219 13.17 0.07 2.24
CA SER A 219 14.30 -0.55 1.55
C SER A 219 15.33 -1.08 2.54
N VAL A 220 16.19 -1.97 2.04
CA VAL A 220 17.38 -2.48 2.71
C VAL A 220 18.56 -2.19 1.80
N SER A 221 19.65 -1.64 2.34
CA SER A 221 20.88 -1.39 1.60
C SER A 221 21.49 -2.70 1.08
N ALA A 222 22.33 -2.60 0.04
CA ALA A 222 22.95 -3.78 -0.57
C ALA A 222 23.84 -4.58 0.40
N ASP A 223 24.48 -3.91 1.37
CA ASP A 223 25.26 -4.54 2.43
C ASP A 223 24.42 -5.01 3.62
N GLY A 224 23.10 -4.78 3.60
CA GLY A 224 22.17 -5.14 4.66
C GLY A 224 22.34 -4.35 5.96
N LEU A 225 23.18 -3.33 6.01
CA LEU A 225 23.50 -2.61 7.26
C LEU A 225 22.59 -1.39 7.50
N VAL A 226 21.92 -0.87 6.47
CA VAL A 226 21.07 0.30 6.56
C VAL A 226 19.68 -0.03 6.03
N LEU A 227 18.67 0.16 6.86
CA LEU A 227 17.27 -0.01 6.50
C LEU A 227 16.62 1.37 6.41
N THR A 228 15.92 1.66 5.33
CA THR A 228 15.10 2.87 5.24
C THR A 228 13.66 2.52 5.56
N ALA A 229 13.04 3.24 6.48
CA ALA A 229 11.63 3.09 6.80
C ALA A 229 10.94 4.45 6.90
N THR A 230 9.63 4.49 6.70
CA THR A 230 8.82 5.67 6.99
C THR A 230 8.34 5.64 8.43
N VAL A 231 8.44 6.78 9.10
CA VAL A 231 7.94 7.01 10.46
C VAL A 231 6.72 7.94 10.37
N PRO A 232 5.53 7.51 10.83
CA PRO A 232 4.36 8.37 10.89
C PRO A 232 4.56 9.43 11.98
N PHE A 233 4.13 10.66 11.70
CA PHE A 233 4.17 11.75 12.66
C PHE A 233 3.01 12.71 12.46
N GLY A 234 2.51 13.28 13.55
CA GLY A 234 1.52 14.35 13.53
C GLY A 234 2.21 15.72 13.56
N CYS A 235 2.09 16.41 14.70
CA CYS A 235 2.82 17.64 14.95
C CYS A 235 4.16 17.42 15.64
N ASP A 236 4.52 16.19 15.92
CA ASP A 236 5.82 15.89 16.48
C ASP A 236 6.92 16.11 15.45
N THR A 237 8.13 16.39 15.93
CA THR A 237 9.34 16.32 15.10
C THR A 237 9.85 14.89 15.10
N VAL A 238 10.17 14.36 13.92
CA VAL A 238 10.79 13.04 13.79
C VAL A 238 12.29 13.14 14.04
N GLY A 239 12.81 12.30 14.91
CA GLY A 239 14.23 12.17 15.19
C GLY A 239 14.83 10.89 14.61
N PRO A 240 16.14 10.67 14.80
CA PRO A 240 16.77 9.40 14.48
C PRO A 240 16.07 8.24 15.19
N GLY A 241 15.80 7.18 14.45
CA GLY A 241 15.19 5.96 15.00
C GLY A 241 16.15 5.14 15.85
N THR A 242 15.60 4.15 16.56
CA THR A 242 16.38 3.15 17.31
C THR A 242 16.06 1.74 16.83
N VAL A 243 16.99 0.81 17.03
CA VAL A 243 16.83 -0.59 16.62
C VAL A 243 16.93 -1.54 17.82
N HIS A 244 16.12 -2.59 17.81
CA HIS A 244 16.30 -3.76 18.65
C HIS A 244 16.68 -4.95 17.77
N GLU A 245 17.85 -5.54 18.00
CA GLU A 245 18.39 -6.62 17.17
C GLU A 245 18.57 -7.90 17.98
N THR A 246 18.20 -9.02 17.35
CA THR A 246 18.51 -10.37 17.81
C THR A 246 19.17 -11.16 16.67
N ASP A 247 19.50 -12.42 16.92
CA ASP A 247 20.02 -13.32 15.87
C ASP A 247 18.99 -13.69 14.80
N ARG A 248 17.68 -13.55 15.10
CA ARG A 248 16.57 -13.99 14.24
C ARG A 248 15.74 -12.84 13.68
N ALA A 249 15.66 -11.71 14.39
CA ALA A 249 14.73 -10.63 14.07
C ALA A 249 15.28 -9.26 14.45
N VAL A 250 14.77 -8.24 13.77
CA VAL A 250 15.04 -6.81 14.01
C VAL A 250 13.73 -6.06 14.15
N VAL A 251 13.63 -5.15 15.11
CA VAL A 251 12.50 -4.21 15.25
C VAL A 251 13.01 -2.79 15.07
N LEU A 252 12.43 -2.07 14.11
CA LEU A 252 12.72 -0.66 13.86
C LEU A 252 11.71 0.20 14.65
N ILE A 253 12.22 1.12 15.47
CA ILE A 253 11.41 1.97 16.35
C ILE A 253 11.57 3.42 15.92
N GLY A 254 10.49 4.01 15.39
CA GLY A 254 10.43 5.43 15.08
C GLY A 254 10.43 6.25 16.37
N ARG A 255 11.11 7.41 16.34
CA ARG A 255 11.19 8.34 17.48
C ARG A 255 10.62 9.68 17.08
N THR A 256 9.67 10.16 17.85
CA THR A 256 9.06 11.48 17.68
C THR A 256 9.15 12.25 18.98
N THR A 257 9.33 13.56 18.88
CA THR A 257 9.31 14.48 20.02
C THR A 257 8.19 15.49 19.80
N PRO A 258 7.28 15.67 20.78
CA PRO A 258 6.24 16.68 20.67
C PRO A 258 6.82 18.04 20.33
N GLN A 259 6.30 18.66 19.28
CA GLN A 259 6.62 20.05 18.98
C GLN A 259 5.91 20.94 19.99
N ALA A 260 6.61 21.92 20.54
CA ALA A 260 5.99 22.99 21.30
C ALA A 260 5.17 23.86 20.32
N LEU A 261 3.85 23.82 20.47
CA LEU A 261 2.93 24.68 19.73
C LEU A 261 2.70 25.98 20.51
N GLY A 262 2.61 27.11 19.81
CA GLY A 262 2.21 28.38 20.41
C GLY A 262 0.78 28.36 20.96
N PRO A 263 0.39 29.32 21.81
CA PRO A 263 -0.94 29.36 22.43
C PRO A 263 -2.09 29.47 21.41
N ASP A 264 -1.82 30.03 20.22
CA ASP A 264 -2.79 30.18 19.13
C ASP A 264 -2.57 29.18 17.98
N GLU A 265 -1.64 28.23 18.14
CA GLU A 265 -1.34 27.21 17.13
C GLU A 265 -2.02 25.88 17.47
N ALA A 266 -2.87 25.39 16.56
CA ALA A 266 -3.45 24.06 16.67
C ALA A 266 -2.63 23.04 15.87
N CYS A 267 -2.57 21.81 16.38
CA CYS A 267 -2.05 20.72 15.59
C CYS A 267 -3.06 20.36 14.49
N PRO A 268 -2.76 20.55 13.20
CA PRO A 268 -3.63 20.05 12.15
C PRO A 268 -3.74 18.53 12.27
N ALA A 269 -4.95 18.00 12.07
CA ALA A 269 -5.22 16.56 12.02
C ALA A 269 -4.72 15.93 10.71
N MET A 270 -3.45 16.19 10.36
CA MET A 270 -2.79 15.64 9.18
C MET A 270 -1.66 14.72 9.64
N LEU A 271 -1.68 13.51 9.10
CA LEU A 271 -0.62 12.53 9.29
C LEU A 271 0.45 12.72 8.21
N GLY A 272 1.69 12.93 8.65
CA GLY A 272 2.87 12.96 7.79
C GLY A 272 3.69 11.67 7.93
N TYR A 273 4.58 11.45 6.96
CA TYR A 273 5.55 10.34 6.98
C TYR A 273 6.95 10.88 6.71
N ALA A 274 7.88 10.60 7.61
CA ALA A 274 9.28 10.99 7.46
C ALA A 274 10.11 9.77 7.06
N PRO A 275 10.96 9.86 6.02
CA PRO A 275 11.92 8.81 5.72
C PRO A 275 13.08 8.84 6.73
N VAL A 276 13.36 7.70 7.34
CA VAL A 276 14.41 7.52 8.36
C VAL A 276 15.25 6.31 8.03
N GLU A 277 16.57 6.47 8.08
CA GLU A 277 17.52 5.36 8.00
C GLU A 277 17.82 4.81 9.40
N PHE A 278 17.95 3.49 9.46
CA PHE A 278 18.27 2.72 10.65
C PHE A 278 19.52 1.90 10.37
N ARG A 279 20.56 2.09 11.18
CA ARG A 279 21.81 1.32 11.08
C ARG A 279 21.75 0.10 11.99
N LEU A 280 22.10 -1.05 11.43
CA LEU A 280 22.24 -2.32 12.14
C LEU A 280 23.70 -2.56 12.55
N ALA A 281 23.90 -3.29 13.64
CA ALA A 281 25.21 -3.73 14.13
C ALA A 281 25.84 -4.80 13.24
N ARG A 282 25.01 -5.54 12.49
CA ARG A 282 25.43 -6.54 11.51
C ARG A 282 24.44 -6.59 10.35
N PRO A 283 24.83 -7.10 9.16
CA PRO A 283 23.94 -7.18 8.00
C PRO A 283 22.63 -7.90 8.31
N LEU A 284 21.50 -7.44 7.74
CA LEU A 284 20.18 -8.03 7.96
C LEU A 284 20.19 -9.55 7.73
N GLY A 285 20.75 -10.00 6.60
CA GLY A 285 20.84 -11.43 6.26
C GLY A 285 19.46 -12.07 6.24
N ASP A 286 19.34 -13.26 6.82
CA ASP A 286 18.09 -14.02 6.90
C ASP A 286 17.16 -13.55 8.04
N ARG A 287 17.53 -12.47 8.76
CA ARG A 287 16.72 -11.95 9.86
C ARG A 287 15.49 -11.24 9.34
N VAL A 288 14.36 -11.45 9.99
CA VAL A 288 13.11 -10.78 9.65
C VAL A 288 13.03 -9.41 10.33
N VAL A 289 12.48 -8.41 9.63
CA VAL A 289 12.10 -7.13 10.25
C VAL A 289 10.68 -7.27 10.77
N LEU A 290 10.42 -7.01 12.05
CA LEU A 290 9.10 -7.14 12.67
C LEU A 290 8.49 -5.77 12.98
N GLY A 291 7.17 -5.67 12.86
CA GLY A 291 6.40 -4.49 13.27
C GLY A 291 6.36 -4.32 14.78
N LEU A 292 6.59 -3.10 15.27
CA LEU A 292 6.58 -2.78 16.72
C LEU A 292 5.20 -2.99 17.37
N VAL A 293 4.13 -2.84 16.60
CA VAL A 293 2.75 -2.91 17.11
C VAL A 293 2.21 -4.34 17.02
N ASP A 294 2.28 -4.92 15.83
CA ASP A 294 1.64 -6.19 15.50
C ASP A 294 2.57 -7.41 15.62
N GLY A 295 3.89 -7.21 15.65
CA GLY A 295 4.87 -8.28 15.64
C GLY A 295 4.91 -9.08 14.34
N LEU A 296 4.32 -8.56 13.26
CA LEU A 296 4.28 -9.23 11.97
C LEU A 296 5.52 -8.90 11.14
N PRO A 297 5.95 -9.81 10.24
CA PRO A 297 7.00 -9.51 9.27
C PRO A 297 6.67 -8.29 8.41
N GLN A 298 7.64 -7.39 8.32
CA GLN A 298 7.65 -6.28 7.39
C GLN A 298 8.42 -6.65 6.14
N LEU A 299 7.92 -6.14 5.02
CA LEU A 299 8.56 -6.22 3.73
C LEU A 299 8.71 -4.79 3.20
N PRO A 300 9.73 -4.50 2.38
CA PRO A 300 9.84 -3.22 1.69
C PRO A 300 8.53 -2.90 0.95
N ALA A 301 7.81 -1.88 1.42
CA ALA A 301 6.55 -1.49 0.80
C ALA A 301 6.81 -0.83 -0.56
N THR A 302 6.19 -1.35 -1.63
CA THR A 302 6.14 -0.71 -2.94
C THR A 302 4.98 0.29 -2.99
N GLY A 303 5.28 1.59 -2.80
CA GLY A 303 4.31 2.70 -2.77
C GLY A 303 5.05 4.02 -2.57
N PRO A 304 4.51 5.17 -3.05
CA PRO A 304 5.27 6.20 -3.73
C PRO A 304 6.56 6.55 -3.02
N SER A 305 7.65 6.36 -3.76
CA SER A 305 8.94 6.96 -3.51
C SER A 305 8.75 8.43 -3.18
N VAL A 306 9.37 8.87 -2.10
CA VAL A 306 9.56 10.29 -1.77
C VAL A 306 10.07 10.97 -3.05
N PRO A 307 9.38 11.97 -3.61
CA PRO A 307 9.98 12.78 -4.66
C PRO A 307 11.22 13.44 -4.04
N GLN A 308 12.37 13.22 -4.69
CA GLN A 308 13.61 13.92 -4.38
C GLN A 308 13.45 15.43 -4.55
#